data_AF-X0WNH4-F1
#
_entry.id   AF-X0WNH4-F1
#
_cell.length_a   1.000
_cell.length_b   1.000
_cell.length_c   1.000
_cell.angle_alpha   90.00
_cell.angle_beta   90.00
_cell.angle_gamma   90.00
#
_symmetry.space_group_name_H-M   'P 1'
#
loop_
_entity.id
_entity.type
_entity.pdbx_description
1 polymer ?
#
loop_
_entity_poly.entity_id
_entity_poly.type
_entity_poly.pdbx_seq_one_letter_code
_entity_poly.pdbx_strand_id
1 'polypeptide(L)'
;MMEEMVKKVLIMLLGAGLVVGLSLPALAGGFGELDKLTASDAAAFDRFGAFVALSGTTAIVGAYYNDDAGSNSGSAYLYDFSDPCSIIETKLTASDAAAGDQFGRSVAISGTTAIVGAHWVANASG
;
A
#
# COMPACT_ATOMS: atom_id res chain seq x y z
N MET A 1 35.11 -4.93 -9.20
CA MET A 1 34.08 -4.41 -10.13
C MET A 1 32.68 -4.87 -9.70
N MET A 2 32.25 -4.60 -8.47
CA MET A 2 30.88 -4.88 -7.99
C MET A 2 30.29 -3.66 -7.27
N GLU A 3 30.75 -2.47 -7.67
CA GLU A 3 30.50 -1.20 -7.01
C GLU A 3 29.46 -0.37 -7.79
N GLU A 4 28.30 -0.93 -8.17
CA GLU A 4 27.25 -0.06 -8.78
C GLU A 4 25.84 -0.68 -8.88
N MET A 5 25.23 -1.18 -7.79
CA MET A 5 23.82 -1.62 -7.85
C MET A 5 23.02 -1.31 -6.57
N VAL A 6 23.28 -0.20 -5.89
CA VAL A 6 22.35 0.28 -4.85
C VAL A 6 21.23 1.07 -5.55
N LYS A 7 20.24 0.33 -6.09
CA LYS A 7 19.01 0.90 -6.64
C LYS A 7 18.25 1.61 -5.52
N LYS A 8 18.40 2.93 -5.40
CA LYS A 8 17.65 3.73 -4.41
C LYS A 8 16.27 4.07 -4.95
N VAL A 9 15.26 3.32 -4.55
CA VAL A 9 13.86 3.48 -4.97
C VAL A 9 13.20 4.67 -4.23
N LEU A 10 12.65 5.62 -4.97
CA LEU A 10 11.93 6.81 -4.51
C LEU A 10 10.49 6.73 -5.04
N ILE A 11 9.54 6.36 -4.20
CA ILE A 11 8.18 6.07 -4.68
C ILE A 11 7.33 7.34 -4.84
N MET A 12 6.79 7.62 -6.03
CA MET A 12 5.80 8.70 -6.25
C MET A 12 4.39 8.14 -6.48
N LEU A 13 3.40 8.80 -5.86
CA LEU A 13 1.99 8.43 -5.89
C LEU A 13 1.26 9.31 -6.91
N LEU A 14 0.81 8.73 -8.03
CA LEU A 14 -0.07 9.40 -8.99
C LEU A 14 -1.40 8.64 -9.06
N GLY A 15 -2.45 9.30 -8.56
CA GLY A 15 -3.88 9.06 -8.83
C GLY A 15 -4.40 7.63 -9.07
N ALA A 16 -5.18 7.13 -8.12
CA ALA A 16 -6.20 6.07 -8.24
C ALA A 16 -5.76 4.62 -8.52
N GLY A 17 -4.48 4.27 -8.32
CA GLY A 17 -4.10 2.85 -8.35
C GLY A 17 -2.62 2.53 -8.49
N LEU A 18 -1.71 3.50 -8.38
CA LEU A 18 -0.31 3.27 -8.74
C LEU A 18 0.68 3.86 -7.72
N VAL A 19 1.50 2.98 -7.17
CA VAL A 19 2.64 3.28 -6.30
C VAL A 19 3.90 3.02 -7.13
N VAL A 20 4.51 4.08 -7.70
CA VAL A 20 5.64 3.95 -8.64
C VAL A 20 6.96 4.09 -7.90
N GLY A 21 7.81 3.06 -7.85
CA GLY A 21 9.20 3.18 -7.38
C GLY A 21 10.12 3.82 -8.42
N LEU A 22 10.77 4.95 -8.09
CA LEU A 22 11.73 5.65 -8.97
C LEU A 22 13.17 5.40 -8.48
N SER A 23 14.02 4.68 -9.22
CA SER A 23 15.45 4.64 -8.89
C SER A 23 16.21 5.77 -9.58
N LEU A 24 16.79 6.72 -8.83
CA LEU A 24 17.65 7.77 -9.40
C LEU A 24 19.10 7.25 -9.58
N PRO A 25 19.69 7.36 -10.77
CA PRO A 25 20.96 8.03 -10.94
C PRO A 25 20.67 9.51 -11.22
N ALA A 26 21.29 10.41 -10.48
CA ALA A 26 21.26 11.82 -10.81
C ALA A 26 21.75 12.03 -12.27
N LEU A 27 21.10 12.92 -13.02
CA LEU A 27 21.35 13.32 -14.42
C LEU A 27 20.71 12.50 -15.56
N ALA A 28 19.38 12.35 -15.56
CA ALA A 28 18.56 12.46 -16.79
C ALA A 28 17.08 12.48 -16.39
N GLY A 29 16.37 13.57 -16.67
CA GLY A 29 15.00 13.82 -16.23
C GLY A 29 13.93 12.94 -16.88
N GLY A 30 13.87 11.66 -16.52
CA GLY A 30 12.81 10.74 -16.93
C GLY A 30 12.11 10.11 -15.74
N PHE A 31 10.80 10.33 -15.62
CA PHE A 31 9.95 9.52 -14.74
C PHE A 31 9.58 8.25 -15.52
N GLY A 32 10.06 7.09 -15.04
CA GLY A 32 9.73 5.78 -15.60
C GLY A 32 9.04 4.89 -14.56
N GLU A 33 8.05 4.12 -14.98
CA GLU A 33 7.46 3.06 -14.17
C GLU A 33 8.44 1.88 -14.11
N LEU A 34 8.97 1.56 -12.92
CA LEU A 34 9.90 0.44 -12.74
C LEU A 34 9.18 -0.87 -12.40
N ASP A 35 8.10 -0.81 -11.64
CA ASP A 35 7.35 -1.98 -11.24
C ASP A 35 5.90 -1.63 -10.86
N LYS A 36 4.98 -2.56 -11.09
CA LYS A 36 3.57 -2.39 -10.79
C LYS A 36 3.21 -3.18 -9.54
N LEU A 37 2.86 -2.46 -8.47
CA LEU A 37 2.33 -3.07 -7.26
C LEU A 37 0.85 -3.38 -7.40
N THR A 38 0.50 -4.63 -7.14
CA THR A 38 -0.87 -5.12 -7.01
C THR A 38 -0.97 -5.92 -5.73
N ALA A 39 -2.10 -5.80 -5.03
CA ALA A 39 -2.42 -6.76 -3.97
C ALA A 39 -2.40 -8.19 -4.53
N SER A 40 -1.84 -9.14 -3.78
CA SER A 40 -1.77 -10.56 -4.18
C SER A 40 -3.14 -11.20 -4.44
N ASP A 41 -4.18 -10.63 -3.84
CA ASP A 41 -5.59 -11.04 -3.93
C ASP A 41 -6.47 -9.98 -4.61
N ALA A 42 -5.87 -9.06 -5.37
CA ALA A 42 -6.59 -7.95 -5.98
C ALA A 42 -7.82 -8.40 -6.78
N ALA A 43 -9.01 -7.97 -6.34
CA ALA A 43 -10.25 -8.13 -7.08
C ALA A 43 -10.71 -6.81 -7.71
N ALA A 44 -11.60 -6.93 -8.69
CA ALA A 44 -12.21 -5.75 -9.30
C ALA A 44 -13.01 -4.98 -8.24
N PHE A 45 -12.89 -3.65 -8.25
CA PHE A 45 -13.58 -2.74 -7.34
C PHE A 45 -13.09 -2.69 -5.90
N ASP A 46 -12.03 -3.42 -5.51
CA ASP A 46 -11.42 -3.33 -4.17
C ASP A 46 -10.85 -1.94 -3.82
N ARG A 47 -10.70 -1.08 -4.84
CA ARG A 47 -10.14 0.28 -4.74
C ARG A 47 -8.73 0.29 -4.13
N PHE A 48 -7.96 -0.76 -4.38
CA PHE A 48 -6.54 -0.78 -4.08
C PHE A 48 -5.83 0.43 -4.67
N GLY A 49 -4.96 1.08 -3.89
CA GLY A 49 -4.22 2.26 -4.34
C GLY A 49 -4.98 3.57 -4.26
N ALA A 50 -6.22 3.58 -3.73
CA ALA A 50 -6.98 4.80 -3.49
C ALA A 50 -6.40 5.64 -2.33
N PHE A 51 -5.79 4.98 -1.34
CA PHE A 51 -5.15 5.60 -0.19
C PHE A 51 -3.78 5.00 0.01
N VAL A 52 -2.78 5.85 0.21
CA VAL A 52 -1.37 5.48 0.08
C VAL A 52 -0.53 6.36 1.00
N ALA A 53 0.41 5.76 1.72
CA ALA A 53 1.41 6.48 2.51
C ALA A 53 2.75 5.75 2.44
N LEU A 54 3.85 6.51 2.54
CA LEU A 54 5.22 5.99 2.44
C LEU A 54 6.07 6.58 3.57
N SER A 55 6.87 5.73 4.21
CA SER A 55 7.90 6.13 5.16
C SER A 55 9.14 5.27 4.95
N GLY A 56 10.25 5.88 4.53
CA GLY A 56 11.48 5.16 4.23
C GLY A 56 11.28 4.14 3.10
N THR A 57 11.52 2.86 3.41
CA THR A 57 11.34 1.72 2.50
C THR A 57 10.01 1.01 2.69
N THR A 58 9.06 1.58 3.42
CA THR A 58 7.78 0.94 3.69
C THR A 58 6.63 1.78 3.14
N ALA A 59 5.80 1.17 2.28
CA ALA A 59 4.55 1.75 1.82
C ALA A 59 3.36 1.05 2.47
N ILE A 60 2.27 1.77 2.68
CA ILE A 60 0.98 1.21 3.02
C ILE A 60 -0.06 1.66 1.98
N VAL A 61 -0.88 0.72 1.55
CA VAL A 61 -1.87 0.90 0.49
C VAL A 61 -3.22 0.39 0.96
N GLY A 62 -4.24 1.25 0.92
CA GLY A 62 -5.60 0.89 1.27
C GLY A 62 -6.37 0.27 0.10
N ALA A 63 -7.22 -0.71 0.42
CA ALA A 63 -8.20 -1.35 -0.46
C ALA A 63 -9.55 -1.45 0.28
N TYR A 64 -10.21 -0.31 0.43
CA TYR A 64 -11.33 -0.15 1.35
C TYR A 64 -12.64 -0.82 0.91
N TYR A 65 -12.69 -1.42 -0.28
CA TYR A 65 -13.80 -2.24 -0.77
C TYR A 65 -13.41 -3.70 -0.97
N ASN A 66 -12.26 -4.14 -0.45
CA ASN A 66 -11.94 -5.56 -0.42
C ASN A 66 -12.95 -6.31 0.47
N ASP A 67 -13.40 -7.47 -0.02
CA ASP A 67 -14.55 -8.22 0.52
C ASP A 67 -14.14 -9.46 1.35
N ASP A 68 -12.84 -9.71 1.54
CA ASP A 68 -12.32 -10.96 2.10
C ASP A 68 -12.79 -11.27 3.53
N ALA A 69 -13.03 -10.24 4.33
CA ALA A 69 -13.51 -10.37 5.71
C ALA A 69 -14.98 -9.95 5.87
N GLY A 70 -15.71 -9.80 4.76
CA GLY A 70 -17.10 -9.34 4.72
C GLY A 70 -17.30 -8.30 3.62
N SER A 71 -18.54 -8.13 3.14
CA SER A 71 -18.78 -7.18 2.04
C SER A 71 -18.35 -5.76 2.42
N ASN A 72 -17.42 -5.21 1.66
CA ASN A 72 -16.75 -3.93 1.86
C ASN A 72 -16.14 -3.80 3.26
N SER A 73 -15.66 -4.90 3.86
CA SER A 73 -14.94 -4.87 5.13
C SER A 73 -13.63 -4.07 5.00
N GLY A 74 -13.03 -4.14 3.82
CA GLY A 74 -11.80 -3.44 3.47
C GLY A 74 -10.54 -4.12 4.01
N SER A 75 -9.41 -3.76 3.40
CA SER A 75 -8.08 -4.24 3.73
C SER A 75 -7.04 -3.13 3.54
N ALA A 76 -5.87 -3.28 4.15
CA ALA A 76 -4.68 -2.50 3.82
C ALA A 76 -3.49 -3.43 3.56
N TYR A 77 -2.54 -3.00 2.73
CA TYR A 77 -1.39 -3.79 2.32
C TYR A 77 -0.14 -3.00 2.64
N LEU A 78 0.76 -3.58 3.40
CA LEU A 78 2.07 -3.03 3.70
C LEU A 78 3.10 -3.68 2.78
N TYR A 79 3.90 -2.85 2.12
CA TYR A 79 4.99 -3.28 1.25
C TYR A 79 6.32 -2.84 1.84
N ASP A 80 7.24 -3.79 2.05
CA ASP A 80 8.62 -3.50 2.42
C ASP A 80 9.56 -3.65 1.21
N PHE A 81 10.32 -2.59 0.96
CA PHE A 81 11.32 -2.45 -0.10
C PHE A 81 12.75 -2.40 0.46
N SER A 82 12.96 -2.87 1.70
CA SER A 82 14.29 -2.92 2.34
C SER A 82 15.29 -3.76 1.54
N ASP A 83 14.81 -4.78 0.82
CA ASP A 83 15.58 -5.57 -0.14
C ASP A 83 15.30 -5.09 -1.58
N PRO A 84 16.29 -4.61 -2.35
CA PRO A 84 16.09 -4.21 -3.75
C PRO A 84 15.75 -5.37 -4.70
N CYS A 85 15.88 -6.62 -4.25
CA CYS A 85 15.57 -7.82 -5.02
C CYS A 85 14.25 -8.48 -4.61
N SER A 86 13.61 -8.02 -3.52
CA SER A 86 12.40 -8.64 -3.00
C SER A 86 11.46 -7.63 -2.38
N ILE A 87 10.19 -7.68 -2.80
CA ILE A 87 9.12 -6.89 -2.22
C ILE A 87 8.33 -7.81 -1.31
N ILE A 88 8.24 -7.45 -0.02
CA ILE A 88 7.46 -8.21 0.96
C ILE A 88 6.10 -7.53 1.12
N GLU A 89 5.03 -8.24 0.77
CA GLU A 89 3.65 -7.81 1.00
C GLU A 89 3.12 -8.40 2.33
N THR A 90 2.46 -7.57 3.13
CA THR A 90 1.69 -8.00 4.30
C THR A 90 0.29 -7.43 4.23
N LYS A 91 -0.72 -8.30 4.16
CA LYS A 91 -2.13 -7.90 4.26
C LYS A 91 -2.52 -7.64 5.71
N LEU A 92 -3.22 -6.53 5.92
CA LEU A 92 -3.79 -6.10 7.18
C LEU A 92 -5.31 -6.10 7.05
N THR A 93 -5.97 -6.85 7.93
CA THR A 93 -7.42 -6.84 8.12
C THR A 93 -7.74 -6.46 9.55
N ALA A 94 -8.90 -5.82 9.77
CA ALA A 94 -9.36 -5.55 11.13
C ALA A 94 -9.73 -6.86 11.83
N SER A 95 -9.37 -7.01 13.11
CA SER A 95 -9.68 -8.22 13.89
C SER A 95 -11.19 -8.39 14.12
N ASP A 96 -11.93 -7.30 14.09
CA ASP A 96 -13.38 -7.18 14.22
C ASP A 96 -14.06 -6.84 12.89
N ALA A 97 -13.37 -7.08 11.76
CA ALA A 97 -13.86 -6.75 10.43
C ALA A 97 -15.30 -7.24 10.22
N ALA A 98 -16.17 -6.30 9.88
CA ALA A 98 -17.56 -6.51 9.55
C ALA A 98 -17.89 -5.89 8.19
N ALA A 99 -19.04 -6.28 7.65
CA ALA A 99 -19.51 -5.75 6.39
C ALA A 99 -19.72 -4.23 6.49
N GLY A 100 -19.09 -3.49 5.58
CA GLY A 100 -19.20 -2.05 5.47
C GLY A 100 -18.14 -1.25 6.22
N ASP A 101 -17.29 -1.86 7.04
CA ASP A 101 -16.28 -1.16 7.86
C ASP A 101 -15.34 -0.27 7.04
N GLN A 102 -15.00 -0.73 5.83
CA GLN A 102 -14.11 -0.05 4.89
C GLN A 102 -12.75 0.26 5.52
N PHE A 103 -12.17 -0.72 6.21
CA PHE A 103 -10.79 -0.67 6.67
C PHE A 103 -9.85 -0.39 5.49
N GLY A 104 -8.86 0.49 5.68
CA GLY A 104 -7.99 0.94 4.58
C GLY A 104 -8.50 2.17 3.83
N ARG A 105 -9.61 2.79 4.28
CA ARG A 105 -10.10 4.04 3.69
C ARG A 105 -9.27 5.28 4.06
N SER A 106 -8.42 5.18 5.06
CA SER A 106 -7.33 6.12 5.29
C SER A 106 -6.12 5.38 5.82
N VAL A 107 -4.93 5.78 5.40
CA VAL A 107 -3.68 5.17 5.83
C VAL A 107 -2.65 6.26 6.10
N ALA A 108 -1.83 6.04 7.13
CA ALA A 108 -0.67 6.87 7.44
C ALA A 108 0.45 5.98 7.95
N ILE A 109 1.70 6.34 7.68
CA ILE A 109 2.86 5.63 8.22
C ILE A 109 3.96 6.64 8.58
N SER A 110 4.60 6.41 9.72
CA SER A 110 5.76 7.18 10.17
C SER A 110 6.73 6.28 10.91
N GLY A 111 7.96 6.18 10.40
CA GLY A 111 8.93 5.20 10.89
C GLY A 111 8.40 3.79 10.75
N THR A 112 8.27 3.08 11.87
CA THR A 112 7.74 1.71 11.96
C THR A 112 6.26 1.65 12.38
N THR A 113 5.60 2.80 12.54
CA THR A 113 4.20 2.87 12.98
C THR A 113 3.30 3.19 11.81
N ALA A 114 2.39 2.28 11.47
CA ALA A 114 1.32 2.49 10.51
C ALA A 114 -0.03 2.61 11.22
N ILE A 115 -0.89 3.48 10.71
CA ILE A 115 -2.27 3.67 11.17
C ILE A 115 -3.19 3.44 9.97
N VAL A 116 -4.26 2.70 10.19
CA VAL A 116 -5.29 2.43 9.18
C VAL A 116 -6.65 2.79 9.77
N GLY A 117 -7.40 3.62 9.04
CA GLY A 117 -8.74 4.02 9.41
C GLY A 117 -9.83 3.21 8.71
N ALA A 118 -10.97 3.12 9.38
CA ALA A 118 -12.24 2.61 8.88
C ALA A 118 -13.27 3.75 8.99
N HIS A 119 -13.96 4.07 7.89
CA HIS A 119 -14.88 5.23 7.85
C HIS A 119 -16.31 4.87 8.28
N TRP A 120 -16.65 3.59 8.28
CA TRP A 120 -18.02 3.12 8.46
C TRP A 120 -18.07 2.01 9.49
N VAL A 121 -17.73 2.33 10.74
CA VAL A 121 -18.06 1.41 11.83
C VAL A 121 -19.58 1.33 11.87
N ALA A 122 -20.17 0.23 11.40
CA ALA A 122 -21.51 -0.14 11.80
C ALA A 122 -21.40 -0.49 13.28
N ASN A 123 -21.58 0.52 14.13
CA ASN A 123 -21.56 0.50 15.59
C ASN A 123 -21.34 -0.91 16.14
N ALA A 124 -20.12 -1.23 16.58
CA ALA A 124 -19.88 -2.46 17.33
C ALA A 124 -20.94 -2.54 18.43
N SER A 125 -21.94 -3.40 18.24
CA SER A 125 -22.96 -3.67 19.22
C SER A 125 -22.27 -4.37 20.37
N GLY A 126 -21.93 -3.60 21.40
CA GLY A 126 -21.62 -4.11 22.73
C GLY A 126 -22.84 -4.74 23.38
#